data_AF-A0A519ULB5-F1
#
_entry.id   AF-A0A519ULB5-F1
#
_cell.length_a   1.000
_cell.length_b   1.000
_cell.length_c   1.000
_cell.angle_alpha   90.00
_cell.angle_beta   90.00
_cell.angle_gamma   90.00
#
_symmetry.space_group_name_H-M   'P 1'
#
loop_
_entity.id
_entity.type
_entity.pdbx_description
1 polymer ?
#
loop_
_entity_poly.entity_id
_entity_poly.type
_entity_poly.pdbx_seq_one_letter_code
_entity_poly.pdbx_strand_id
1 'polypeptide(L)'
;MHLFSYATLSGYEWAHPRLLLLLALVPLLPLLRGLLARRRRQVLVAFGPGGLRPDWRAGLRFVPPLVLSLSLALLVVAVARPQHLSEQLTQTGQGIDLVLALDVSGS
;
A
#
# COMPACT_ATOMS: atom_id res chain seq x y z
N MET A 1 -18.22 15.19 8.44
CA MET A 1 -16.80 14.90 8.17
C MET A 1 -16.70 14.14 6.87
N HIS A 2 -16.22 14.79 5.80
CA HIS A 2 -16.09 14.15 4.48
C HIS A 2 -14.65 13.66 4.31
N LEU A 3 -14.39 12.41 4.69
CA LEU A 3 -13.05 11.80 4.67
C LEU A 3 -12.43 11.74 3.26
N PHE A 4 -13.27 11.74 2.23
CA PHE A 4 -12.88 11.63 0.82
C PHE A 4 -12.98 12.94 0.03
N SER A 5 -13.07 14.09 0.71
CA SER A 5 -13.03 15.36 -0.02
C SER A 5 -11.62 15.59 -0.59
N TYR A 6 -11.54 16.24 -1.76
CA TYR A 6 -10.26 16.61 -2.36
C TYR A 6 -9.38 17.41 -1.38
N ALA A 7 -9.98 18.37 -0.67
CA ALA A 7 -9.30 19.19 0.33
C ALA A 7 -8.65 18.35 1.45
N THR A 8 -9.35 17.33 1.94
CA THR A 8 -8.84 16.40 2.96
C THR A 8 -7.67 15.59 2.43
N LEU A 9 -7.76 15.09 1.20
CA LEU A 9 -6.72 14.24 0.59
C LEU A 9 -5.46 15.04 0.24
N SER A 10 -5.61 16.30 -0.17
CA SER A 10 -4.47 17.18 -0.48
C SER A 10 -3.74 17.69 0.76
N GLY A 11 -4.38 17.66 1.94
CA GLY A 11 -3.78 18.12 3.20
C GLY A 11 -2.89 17.10 3.90
N TYR A 12 -2.64 15.92 3.30
CA TYR A 12 -1.76 14.92 3.88
C TYR A 12 -0.30 15.18 3.55
N GLU A 13 0.54 15.20 4.59
CA GLU A 13 1.98 15.18 4.48
C GLU A 13 2.53 13.77 4.77
N TRP A 14 3.66 13.43 4.16
CA TRP A 14 4.27 12.11 4.32
C TRP A 14 5.51 12.22 5.19
N ALA A 15 5.58 11.46 6.29
CA ALA A 15 6.78 11.44 7.12
C ALA A 15 7.99 10.83 6.39
N HIS A 16 7.74 9.85 5.51
CA HIS A 16 8.78 9.11 4.79
C HIS A 16 8.46 8.98 3.29
N PRO A 17 8.49 10.08 2.51
CA PRO A 17 8.04 10.09 1.11
C PRO A 17 8.89 9.18 0.22
N ARG A 18 10.17 8.97 0.55
CA ARG A 18 11.08 8.10 -0.21
C ARG A 18 10.61 6.63 -0.24
N LEU A 19 9.85 6.20 0.75
CA LEU A 19 9.32 4.82 0.79
C LEU A 19 8.25 4.58 -0.27
N LEU A 20 7.61 5.63 -0.79
CA LEU A 20 6.67 5.51 -1.92
C LEU A 20 7.37 5.04 -3.20
N LEU A 21 8.71 5.13 -3.31
CA LEU A 21 9.46 4.53 -4.42
C LEU A 21 9.31 2.99 -4.44
N LEU A 22 9.05 2.35 -3.29
CA LEU A 22 8.78 0.92 -3.22
C LEU A 22 7.48 0.53 -3.94
N LEU A 23 6.57 1.49 -4.16
CA LEU A 23 5.35 1.24 -4.94
C LEU A 23 5.68 0.85 -6.39
N ALA A 24 6.80 1.34 -6.94
CA ALA A 24 7.28 0.94 -8.26
C ALA A 24 7.72 -0.54 -8.31
N LEU A 25 8.04 -1.15 -7.17
CA LEU A 25 8.40 -2.57 -7.08
C LEU A 25 7.17 -3.49 -7.03
N VAL A 26 6.01 -2.99 -6.59
CA VAL A 26 4.75 -3.75 -6.52
C VAL A 26 4.41 -4.45 -7.85
N PRO A 27 4.41 -3.78 -9.02
CA PRO A 27 4.07 -4.43 -10.29
C PRO A 27 5.13 -5.45 -10.76
N LEU A 28 6.36 -5.43 -10.24
CA LEU A 28 7.38 -6.41 -10.61
C LEU A 28 7.05 -7.81 -10.07
N LEU A 29 6.33 -7.92 -8.94
CA LEU A 29 5.96 -9.21 -8.35
C LEU A 29 5.11 -10.09 -9.29
N PRO A 30 3.95 -9.62 -9.81
CA PRO A 30 3.17 -10.40 -10.76
C PRO A 30 3.93 -10.62 -12.09
N LEU A 31 4.74 -9.66 -12.53
CA LEU A 31 5.55 -9.77 -13.74
C LEU A 31 6.57 -10.91 -13.64
N LEU A 32 7.36 -10.93 -12.56
CA LEU A 32 8.38 -11.94 -12.30
C LEU A 32 7.75 -13.32 -12.12
N ARG A 33 6.64 -13.41 -11.39
CA ARG A 33 5.88 -14.66 -11.24
C ARG A 33 5.37 -15.17 -12.59
N GLY A 34 4.88 -14.27 -13.45
CA GLY A 34 4.46 -14.58 -14.81
C GLY A 34 5.61 -15.13 -15.67
N LEU A 35 6.79 -14.51 -15.58
CA LEU A 35 7.98 -14.95 -16.30
C LEU A 35 8.46 -16.34 -15.86
N LEU A 36 8.51 -16.58 -14.54
CA LEU A 36 8.86 -17.90 -13.98
C LEU A 36 7.84 -18.97 -14.35
N ALA A 37 6.54 -18.64 -14.34
CA ALA A 37 5.49 -19.56 -14.74
C ALA A 37 5.58 -19.92 -16.23
N ARG A 38 5.97 -18.98 -17.11
CA ARG A 38 6.22 -19.25 -18.53
C ARG A 38 7.36 -20.25 -18.73
N ARG A 39 8.49 -20.08 -18.02
CA ARG A 39 9.61 -21.04 -18.07
C ARG A 39 9.20 -22.45 -17.63
N ARG A 40 8.41 -22.58 -16.56
CA ARG A 40 7.92 -23.90 -16.08
C ARG A 40 6.93 -24.54 -17.04
N ARG A 41 6.09 -23.75 -17.73
CA ARG A 41 5.17 -24.27 -18.75
C ARG A 41 5.90 -24.83 -19.96
N GLN A 42 7.03 -24.24 -20.38
CA GLN A 42 7.83 -24.74 -21.50
C GLN A 42 8.37 -26.16 -21.27
N VAL A 43 8.62 -26.56 -20.02
CA VAL A 43 9.07 -27.91 -19.66
C VAL A 43 7.92 -28.93 -19.67
N LEU A 44 6.67 -28.47 -19.50
CA LEU A 44 5.49 -29.34 -19.38
C LEU A 44 4.79 -29.64 -20.71
N VAL A 45 5.16 -28.97 -21.82
CA VAL A 45 4.53 -29.13 -23.16
C VAL A 45 4.95 -30.43 -23.87
N ALA A 46 5.62 -31.36 -23.19
CA ALA A 46 5.87 -32.70 -23.71
C ALA A 46 4.60 -33.59 -23.75
N PHE A 47 3.47 -33.13 -23.22
CA PHE A 47 2.18 -33.83 -23.27
C PHE A 47 1.20 -33.05 -24.19
N GLY A 48 0.63 -33.76 -25.17
CA GLY A 48 0.06 -33.25 -26.42
C GLY A 48 -1.14 -32.28 -26.36
N PRO A 49 -1.66 -31.86 -27.54
CA PRO A 49 -2.55 -30.72 -27.67
C PRO A 49 -3.99 -31.09 -27.27
N GLY A 50 -4.31 -31.00 -25.99
CA GLY A 50 -5.69 -31.04 -25.51
C GLY A 50 -6.35 -29.68 -25.66
N GLY A 51 -7.31 -29.56 -26.57
CA GLY A 51 -8.11 -28.35 -26.78
C GLY A 51 -8.88 -27.95 -25.52
N LEU A 52 -8.32 -27.03 -24.74
CA LEU A 52 -8.94 -26.48 -23.54
C LEU A 52 -9.87 -25.34 -23.95
N ARG A 53 -11.18 -25.53 -23.76
CA ARG A 53 -12.18 -24.46 -23.93
C ARG A 53 -11.86 -23.30 -22.97
N PRO A 54 -12.03 -22.03 -23.39
CA PRO A 54 -11.77 -20.90 -22.52
C PRO A 54 -12.79 -20.84 -21.38
N ASP A 55 -12.38 -21.31 -20.20
CA ASP A 55 -13.16 -21.18 -18.97
C ASP A 55 -12.95 -19.81 -18.35
N TRP A 56 -14.05 -19.12 -17.99
CA TRP A 56 -14.00 -17.86 -17.22
C TRP A 56 -13.25 -18.04 -15.88
N ARG A 57 -13.29 -19.25 -15.32
CA ARG A 57 -12.56 -19.65 -14.11
C ARG A 57 -11.04 -19.59 -14.30
N ALA A 58 -10.55 -19.72 -15.53
CA ALA A 58 -9.13 -19.52 -15.82
C ALA A 58 -8.67 -18.07 -15.56
N GLY A 59 -9.58 -17.10 -15.57
CA GLY A 59 -9.31 -15.72 -15.18
C GLY A 59 -9.07 -15.55 -13.67
N LEU A 60 -9.70 -16.37 -12.82
CA LEU A 60 -9.54 -16.28 -11.36
C LEU A 60 -8.12 -16.55 -10.89
N ARG A 61 -7.27 -17.19 -11.72
CA ARG A 61 -5.84 -17.37 -11.41
C ARG A 61 -5.09 -16.06 -11.20
N PHE A 62 -5.60 -14.94 -11.73
CA PHE A 62 -5.01 -13.61 -11.57
C PHE A 62 -5.48 -12.89 -10.29
N VAL A 63 -6.52 -13.39 -9.62
CA VAL A 63 -7.06 -12.78 -8.40
C VAL A 63 -6.04 -12.82 -7.26
N PRO A 64 -5.42 -13.97 -6.90
CA PRO A 64 -4.43 -14.00 -5.82
C PRO A 64 -3.24 -13.03 -5.99
N PRO A 65 -2.56 -12.96 -7.17
CA PRO A 65 -1.46 -12.01 -7.34
C PRO A 65 -1.93 -10.55 -7.36
N LEU A 66 -3.14 -10.25 -7.85
CA LEU A 66 -3.71 -8.91 -7.78
C LEU A 66 -3.98 -8.47 -6.34
N VAL A 67 -4.64 -9.31 -5.54
CA VAL A 67 -4.92 -9.04 -4.12
C VAL A 67 -3.61 -8.85 -3.36
N LEU A 68 -2.62 -9.73 -3.55
CA LEU A 68 -1.32 -9.59 -2.91
C LEU A 68 -0.63 -8.27 -3.28
N SER A 69 -0.66 -7.88 -4.56
CA SER A 69 -0.07 -6.63 -5.03
C SER A 69 -0.75 -5.41 -4.41
N LEU A 70 -2.08 -5.44 -4.33
CA LEU A 70 -2.86 -4.37 -3.69
C LEU A 70 -2.57 -4.27 -2.19
N SER A 71 -2.53 -5.42 -1.49
CA SER A 71 -2.18 -5.45 -0.07
C SER A 71 -0.77 -4.90 0.18
N LEU A 72 0.20 -5.23 -0.67
CA LEU A 72 1.56 -4.69 -0.57
C LEU A 72 1.58 -3.17 -0.82
N ALA A 73 0.84 -2.69 -1.82
CA ALA A 73 0.74 -1.26 -2.09
C ALA A 73 0.16 -0.49 -0.89
N LEU A 74 -0.92 -1.02 -0.29
CA LEU A 74 -1.51 -0.44 0.93
C LEU A 74 -0.52 -0.46 2.10
N LEU A 75 0.27 -1.52 2.25
CA LEU A 75 1.28 -1.62 3.28
C LEU A 75 2.41 -0.58 3.08
N VAL A 76 2.88 -0.39 1.85
CA VAL A 76 3.87 0.66 1.52
C VAL A 76 3.32 2.05 1.86
N VAL A 77 2.07 2.33 1.48
CA VAL A 77 1.39 3.58 1.81
C VAL A 77 1.28 3.77 3.33
N ALA A 78 0.90 2.73 4.07
CA ALA A 78 0.79 2.79 5.53
C ALA A 78 2.14 3.05 6.20
N VAL A 79 3.21 2.39 5.73
CA VAL A 79 4.57 2.57 6.26
C VAL A 79 5.13 3.95 5.91
N ALA A 80 4.76 4.55 4.78
CA ALA A 80 5.12 5.92 4.43
C ALA A 80 4.53 6.97 5.40
N ARG A 81 3.61 6.56 6.29
CA ARG A 81 2.97 7.35 7.35
C ARG A 81 2.36 8.64 6.81
N PRO A 82 1.20 8.58 6.14
CA PRO A 82 0.42 9.77 5.80
C PRO A 82 -0.08 10.41 7.10
N GLN A 83 0.25 11.68 7.30
CA GLN A 83 -0.15 12.49 8.45
C GLN A 83 -1.06 13.61 7.99
N HIS A 84 -2.17 13.81 8.68
CA HIS A 84 -3.03 14.97 8.47
C HIS A 84 -2.62 16.02 9.49
N LEU A 85 -1.83 17.00 9.06
CA LEU A 85 -1.54 18.16 9.89
C LEU A 85 -2.81 19.01 9.91
N SER A 86 -3.57 18.96 11.00
CA SER A 86 -4.47 20.08 11.26
C SER A 86 -3.58 21.28 11.49
N GLU A 87 -3.68 22.29 10.62
CA GLU A 87 -3.28 23.64 11.01
C GLU A 87 -4.11 23.98 12.25
N GLN A 88 -3.54 23.70 13.43
CA GLN A 88 -3.88 24.44 14.62
C GLN A 88 -3.54 25.86 14.24
N LEU A 89 -4.55 26.64 13.84
CA LEU A 89 -4.47 28.08 13.79
C LEU A 89 -3.74 28.45 15.08
N THR A 90 -2.48 28.84 14.96
CA THR A 90 -1.75 29.48 16.02
C THR A 90 -2.46 30.81 16.18
N GLN A 91 -3.61 30.79 16.86
CA GLN A 91 -3.98 31.92 17.66
C GLN A 91 -2.78 32.07 18.58
N THR A 92 -1.88 32.99 18.22
CA THR A 92 -1.01 33.69 19.15
C THR A 92 -1.91 34.50 20.10
N GLY A 93 -2.83 33.80 20.76
CA GLY A 93 -3.69 34.28 21.81
C GLY A 93 -2.91 34.06 23.08
N GLN A 94 -2.35 35.16 23.58
CA GLN A 94 -1.97 35.43 24.96
C GLN A 94 -1.48 34.24 25.81
N GLY A 95 -0.17 34.22 26.11
CA GLY A 95 0.43 33.54 27.27
C GLY A 95 -0.26 32.25 27.71
N ILE A 96 -0.14 31.19 26.90
CA ILE A 96 -0.66 29.88 27.27
C ILE A 96 0.34 29.25 28.25
N ASP A 97 0.03 29.23 29.54
CA ASP A 97 0.85 28.51 30.54
C ASP A 97 0.61 27.01 30.41
N LEU A 98 1.66 26.28 30.02
CA LEU A 98 1.63 24.83 29.81
C LEU A 98 2.23 24.13 31.03
N VAL A 99 1.38 23.75 31.98
CA VAL A 99 1.80 23.01 33.18
C VAL A 99 1.81 21.52 32.85
N LEU A 100 2.99 20.93 32.71
CA LEU A 100 3.18 19.47 32.63
C LEU A 100 3.41 18.89 34.03
N ALA A 101 2.46 18.10 34.52
CA ALA A 101 2.65 17.28 35.71
C ALA A 101 3.03 15.85 35.28
N LEU A 102 4.26 15.43 35.59
CA LEU A 102 4.78 14.08 35.32
C LEU A 102 5.01 13.39 36.66
N ASP A 103 4.27 12.31 36.92
CA ASP A 103 4.49 11.48 38.10
C ASP A 103 5.73 10.61 37.90
N VAL A 104 6.74 10.78 38.76
CA VAL A 104 8.01 10.04 38.74
C VAL A 104 8.14 9.07 39.90
N SER A 105 7.01 8.64 40.47
CA SER A 105 6.98 7.60 41.49
C SER A 105 7.53 6.28 40.92
N GLY A 106 8.83 6.02 41.16
CA GLY A 106 9.51 4.78 40.78
C GLY A 106 9.15 3.62 41.71
N SER A 107 9.20 2.40 41.17
CA SER A 107 9.08 1.15 41.93
C SER A 107 10.37 0.75 42.61
#